data_AF-A0A3D0SJF6-F1
#
_entry.id   AF-A0A3D0SJF6-F1
#
_cell.length_a   1.000
_cell.length_b   1.000
_cell.length_c   1.000
_cell.angle_alpha   90.00
_cell.angle_beta   90.00
_cell.angle_gamma   90.00
#
_symmetry.space_group_name_H-M   'P 1'
#
loop_
_entity.id
_entity.type
_entity.pdbx_description
1 polymer ?
#
loop_
_entity_poly.entity_id
_entity_poly.type
_entity_poly.pdbx_seq_one_letter_code
_entity_poly.pdbx_strand_id
1 'polypeptide(L)' 'MKYLMTFLTLIFSSLALAHDDHFLSDNAHAFYHVVFYGLLIALVACLAWWGFRQLRHKSTK' A
#
# COMPACT_ATOMS: atom_id res chain seq x y z
N MET A 1 9.47 1.81 10.50
CA MET A 1 9.79 2.97 9.62
C MET A 1 10.93 2.71 8.64
N LYS A 2 11.91 1.83 8.93
CA LYS A 2 13.09 1.61 8.05
C LYS A 2 12.75 1.23 6.59
N TYR A 3 11.60 0.58 6.37
CA TYR A 3 11.11 0.19 5.04
C TYR A 3 9.96 1.06 4.51
N LEU A 4 9.60 2.15 5.20
CA LEU A 4 8.45 2.98 4.81
C LEU A 4 8.64 3.59 3.42
N MET A 5 9.85 4.07 3.13
CA MET A 5 10.17 4.65 1.82
C MET A 5 10.10 3.59 0.72
N THR A 6 10.64 2.38 0.96
CA THR A 6 10.53 1.25 0.03
C THR A 6 9.09 0.86 -0.24
N PHE A 7 8.24 0.91 0.79
CA PHE A 7 6.82 0.59 0.66
C PHE A 7 6.06 1.65 -0.13
N LEU A 8 6.34 2.95 0.13
CA LEU A 8 5.80 4.05 -0.66
C LEU A 8 6.22 3.95 -2.12
N THR A 9 7.49 3.69 -2.41
CA THR A 9 7.97 3.52 -3.79
C THR A 9 7.25 2.36 -4.48
N LEU A 10 7.02 1.25 -3.79
CA LEU A 10 6.28 0.10 -4.33
C LEU A 10 4.84 0.46 -4.69
N ILE A 11 4.14 1.20 -3.82
CA ILE A 11 2.78 1.66 -4.08
C ILE A 11 2.75 2.58 -5.31
N PHE A 12 3.60 3.61 -5.36
CA PHE A 12 3.62 4.56 -6.48
C PHE A 12 4.05 3.92 -7.80
N SER A 13 4.98 2.96 -7.78
CA SER A 13 5.34 2.18 -8.97
C SER A 13 4.19 1.29 -9.44
N SER A 14 3.48 0.60 -8.53
CA SER A 14 2.32 -0.21 -8.90
C SER A 14 1.15 0.62 -9.41
N LEU A 15 0.97 1.87 -8.96
CA LEU A 15 -0.03 2.80 -9.48
C LEU A 15 0.23 3.15 -10.95
N ALA A 16 1.49 3.41 -11.33
CA ALA A 16 1.86 3.73 -12.71
C ALA A 16 1.58 2.55 -13.66
N LEU A 17 1.76 1.32 -13.19
CA LEU A 17 1.49 0.08 -13.96
C LEU A 17 0.02 -0.35 -13.96
N ALA A 18 -0.74 0.05 -12.93
CA ALA A 18 -2.18 -0.17 -12.85
C ALA A 18 -2.98 0.94 -13.58
N HIS A 19 -2.31 1.96 -14.12
CA HIS A 19 -2.96 2.89 -15.03
C HIS A 19 -3.41 2.17 -16.31
N ASP A 20 -4.53 2.60 -16.90
CA ASP A 20 -5.04 2.05 -18.15
C ASP A 20 -4.04 2.32 -19.28
N ASP A 21 -3.09 1.40 -19.44
CA ASP A 21 -2.20 1.35 -20.58
C ASP A 21 -2.81 0.37 -21.58
N HIS A 22 -3.41 0.92 -22.64
CA HIS A 22 -4.00 0.16 -23.75
C HIS A 22 -3.01 -0.76 -24.47
N PHE A 23 -1.69 -0.63 -24.22
CA PHE A 23 -0.66 -1.51 -24.77
C PHE A 23 -0.31 -2.70 -23.86
N LEU A 24 -0.82 -2.73 -22.63
CA LEU A 24 -0.59 -3.81 -21.68
C LEU A 24 -1.69 -4.87 -21.81
N SER A 25 -1.35 -6.16 -21.75
CA SER A 25 -2.38 -7.20 -21.82
C SER A 25 -3.32 -7.11 -20.62
N ASP A 26 -4.62 -7.37 -20.83
CA ASP A 26 -5.66 -7.29 -19.78
C ASP A 26 -5.28 -8.08 -18.52
N ASN A 27 -4.65 -9.25 -18.71
CA ASN A 27 -4.19 -10.10 -17.62
C ASN A 27 -3.09 -9.43 -16.78
N ALA A 28 -2.15 -8.73 -17.42
CA ALA A 28 -1.08 -8.01 -16.74
C ALA A 28 -1.63 -6.79 -16.01
N HIS A 29 -2.53 -6.03 -16.64
CA HIS A 29 -3.18 -4.88 -16.04
C HIS A 29 -3.97 -5.27 -14.78
N ALA A 30 -4.78 -6.33 -14.86
CA ALA A 30 -5.53 -6.87 -13.72
C ALA A 30 -4.60 -7.34 -12.58
N PHE A 31 -3.46 -7.97 -12.90
CA PHE A 31 -2.47 -8.38 -11.91
C PHE A 31 -1.90 -7.19 -11.14
N TYR A 32 -1.52 -6.10 -11.84
CA TYR A 32 -0.99 -4.90 -11.19
C TYR A 32 -2.02 -4.21 -10.28
N HIS A 33 -3.31 -4.21 -10.65
CA HIS A 33 -4.38 -3.74 -9.76
C HIS A 33 -4.47 -4.55 -8.47
N VAL A 34 -4.44 -5.88 -8.55
CA VAL A 34 -4.48 -6.74 -7.36
C VAL A 34 -3.30 -6.46 -6.44
N VAL A 35 -2.09 -6.31 -7.00
CA VAL A 35 -0.89 -5.97 -6.23
C VAL A 35 -1.01 -4.58 -5.59
N PHE A 36 -1.45 -3.58 -6.34
CA PHE A 36 -1.64 -2.21 -5.84
C PHE A 36 -2.64 -2.17 -4.68
N TYR A 37 -3.83 -2.75 -4.84
CA TYR A 37 -4.84 -2.79 -3.77
C TYR A 37 -4.36 -3.59 -2.55
N GLY A 38 -3.64 -4.69 -2.75
CA GLY A 38 -3.04 -5.46 -1.66
C GLY A 38 -2.04 -4.65 -0.84
N LEU A 39 -1.14 -3.92 -1.51
CA LEU A 39 -0.18 -3.03 -0.84
C LEU A 39 -0.87 -1.87 -0.13
N LEU A 40 -1.92 -1.30 -0.72
CA LEU A 40 -2.71 -0.22 -0.12
C LEU A 40 -3.39 -0.67 1.17
N ILE A 41 -4.05 -1.84 1.16
CA ILE A 41 -4.69 -2.41 2.34
C ILE A 41 -3.66 -2.67 3.44
N ALA A 42 -2.50 -3.23 3.09
CA ALA A 42 -1.42 -3.45 4.04
C ALA A 42 -0.89 -2.13 4.65
N LEU A 43 -0.80 -1.04 3.86
CA LEU A 43 -0.43 0.28 4.39
C LEU A 43 -1.44 0.74 5.45
N VAL A 44 -2.72 0.72 5.10
CA VAL A 44 -3.81 1.21 5.95
C VAL A 44 -3.86 0.40 7.24
N ALA A 45 -3.76 -0.94 7.15
CA ALA A 45 -3.73 -1.81 8.32
C ALA A 45 -2.53 -1.51 9.23
N CYS A 46 -1.35 -1.27 8.65
CA CYS A 46 -0.14 -0.95 9.41
C CYS A 46 -0.27 0.41 10.12
N LEU A 47 -0.79 1.43 9.43
CA LEU A 47 -1.05 2.75 10.01
C LEU A 47 -2.12 2.71 11.09
N ALA A 48 -3.21 1.99 10.87
CA ALA A 48 -4.28 1.81 11.85
C ALA A 48 -3.76 1.11 13.12
N TRP A 49 -3.00 0.03 12.95
CA TRP A 49 -2.37 -0.68 14.06
C TRP A 49 -1.41 0.22 14.84
N TRP A 50 -0.60 1.00 14.14
CA TRP A 50 0.32 1.93 14.79
C TRP A 50 -0.43 3.04 15.53
N GLY A 51 -1.44 3.64 14.91
CA GLY A 51 -2.31 4.63 15.55
C GLY A 51 -2.95 4.08 16.83
N PHE A 52 -3.50 2.87 16.77
CA PHE A 52 -4.06 2.19 17.93
C PHE A 52 -3.03 1.98 19.05
N ARG A 53 -1.81 1.55 18.71
CA ARG A 53 -0.72 1.41 19.69
C ARG A 53 -0.35 2.73 20.35
N GLN A 54 -0.30 3.83 19.60
CA GLN A 54 0.02 5.16 20.14
C GLN A 54 -1.09 5.65 21.09
N LEU A 55 -2.35 5.48 20.71
CA LEU A 55 -3.50 5.81 21.56
C LEU A 55 -3.50 4.98 22.86
N ARG A 56 -3.21 3.68 22.75
CA ARG A 56 -3.11 2.78 23.92
C ARG A 56 -2.00 3.22 24.87
N HIS A 57 -0.82 3.58 24.35
CA HIS A 57 0.29 4.08 25.16
C HIS A 57 -0.01 5.44 25.83
N LYS A 58 -0.82 6.31 25.22
CA LYS A 58 -1.27 7.56 25.86
C LYS A 58 -2.30 7.35 26.95
N SER A 59 -3.14 6.32 26.85
CA SER A 59 -4.18 6.03 27.86
C SER A 59 -3.64 5.40 29.15
N THR A 60 -2.39 4.94 29.16
CA THR A 60 -1.75 4.30 30.33
C THR A 60 -0.77 5.21 31.07
N LYS A 61 -0.63 6.47 30.64
CA LYS A 61 0.10 7.53 31.35
C LYS A 61 -0.88 8.52 31.94
#